data_AF-A0A956WNZ9-F1
#
_entry.id   AF-A0A956WNZ9-F1
#
_cell.length_a   1.000
_cell.length_b   1.000
_cell.length_c   1.000
_cell.angle_alpha   90.00
_cell.angle_beta   90.00
_cell.angle_gamma   90.00
#
_symmetry.space_group_name_H-M   'P 1'
#
loop_
_entity.id
_entity.type
_entity.pdbx_description
1 polymer ?
#
loop_
_entity_poly.entity_id
_entity_poly.type
_entity_poly.pdbx_seq_one_letter_code
_entity_poly.pdbx_strand_id
1 'polypeptide(L)'
;LDELANQLQRNCPHGVGRGGEFALNRRQLADVVRQGARWALAQGYATKTDLERTEEGGCIAGADPTKISDRAYERAQDQLGTLGSGNHFIEVDVVDEIFDETAADRMGLFPGQIVAQIHCGSRGFGHQVCTDYVARFQRVVHQYGIELPDRELVCAPLSSPEGQDYLAAMKGAANFAFANRQLLTHLIRRSFEDALAGKVDDFSVYQIYDIAHNMAKIEEHEVDGRRVRVCVHRKGATRAFGPGSPVLPDIYRDIGQPVLVPGSMGTASWVLVGTEGSMAQSFGSTCHGAGRTMSRSRAKKEVRGNELRRELEAQGIHVRAGSLSGLAEEAPRAYKDVDRVIEIVHGAGIARKVARIVPVAVVKG
;
A
#
# COMPACT_ATOMS: atom_id res chain seq x y z
N LEU A 1 18.83 15.44 6.10
CA LEU A 1 17.73 14.52 6.48
C LEU A 1 16.65 15.22 7.29
N ASP A 2 16.96 15.93 8.38
CA ASP A 2 15.94 16.67 9.16
C ASP A 2 15.10 17.65 8.32
N GLU A 3 15.75 18.41 7.43
CA GLU A 3 15.04 19.35 6.54
C GLU A 3 14.06 18.61 5.62
N LEU A 4 14.48 17.50 5.01
CA LEU A 4 13.62 16.66 4.18
C LEU A 4 12.45 16.09 5.00
N ALA A 5 12.72 15.57 6.20
CA ALA A 5 11.68 15.06 7.09
C ALA A 5 10.67 16.15 7.48
N ASN A 6 11.13 17.39 7.71
CA ASN A 6 10.26 18.54 7.98
C ASN A 6 9.41 18.91 6.76
N GLN A 7 9.99 18.96 5.55
CA GLN A 7 9.24 19.26 4.33
C GLN A 7 8.21 18.17 4.04
N LEU A 8 8.56 16.89 4.19
CA LEU A 8 7.62 15.77 4.07
C LEU A 8 6.48 15.90 5.09
N GLN A 9 6.77 16.19 6.36
CA GLN A 9 5.74 16.39 7.38
C GLN A 9 4.80 17.55 7.05
N ARG A 10 5.35 18.65 6.50
CA ARG A 10 4.59 19.85 6.14
C ARG A 10 3.72 19.63 4.90
N ASN A 11 4.29 19.03 3.86
CA ASN A 11 3.66 18.89 2.56
C ASN A 11 2.74 17.68 2.47
N CYS A 12 2.95 16.63 3.28
CA CYS A 12 2.13 15.41 3.27
C CYS A 12 1.23 15.35 4.52
N PRO A 13 -0.07 15.70 4.41
CA PRO A 13 -0.99 15.71 5.53
C PRO A 13 -1.16 14.31 6.15
N HIS A 14 -1.09 14.23 7.46
CA HIS A 14 -1.12 12.98 8.22
C HIS A 14 -1.92 13.12 9.53
N GLY A 15 -2.40 11.99 10.04
CA GLY A 15 -3.23 11.91 11.25
C GLY A 15 -4.73 11.69 11.02
N VAL A 16 -5.45 11.44 12.11
CA VAL A 16 -6.89 11.17 12.09
C VAL A 16 -7.67 12.45 11.80
N GLY A 17 -8.55 12.43 10.79
CA GLY A 17 -9.45 13.54 10.48
C GLY A 17 -8.76 14.79 9.93
N ARG A 18 -7.50 14.68 9.48
CA ARG A 18 -6.80 15.79 8.81
C ARG A 18 -7.14 15.81 7.33
N GLY A 19 -7.67 16.95 6.88
CA GLY A 19 -7.87 17.24 5.46
C GLY A 19 -6.56 17.53 4.73
N GLY A 20 -6.56 17.33 3.41
CA GLY A 20 -5.47 17.65 2.50
C GLY A 20 -5.76 18.82 1.56
N GLU A 21 -4.79 19.13 0.70
CA GLU A 21 -4.89 20.21 -0.30
C GLU A 21 -5.97 19.92 -1.36
N PHE A 22 -6.30 18.64 -1.60
CA PHE A 22 -7.21 18.20 -2.65
C PHE A 22 -8.63 17.97 -2.13
N ALA A 23 -9.32 19.06 -1.79
CA ALA A 23 -10.74 19.01 -1.44
C ALA A 23 -11.60 18.87 -2.71
N LEU A 24 -12.32 17.76 -2.83
CA LEU A 24 -13.12 17.44 -4.01
C LEU A 24 -14.61 17.28 -3.67
N ASN A 25 -15.47 17.77 -4.55
CA ASN A 25 -16.90 17.55 -4.44
C ASN A 25 -17.30 16.13 -4.89
N ARG A 26 -18.55 15.73 -4.61
CA ARG A 26 -19.11 14.40 -4.93
C ARG A 26 -18.92 13.97 -6.39
N ARG A 27 -19.02 14.91 -7.35
CA ARG A 27 -18.87 14.63 -8.78
C ARG A 27 -17.41 14.37 -9.12
N GLN A 28 -16.50 15.21 -8.65
CA GLN A 28 -15.06 15.01 -8.85
C GLN A 28 -14.56 13.72 -8.19
N LEU A 29 -15.04 13.39 -6.99
CA LEU A 29 -14.75 12.11 -6.34
C LEU A 29 -15.28 10.91 -7.14
N ALA A 30 -16.44 11.04 -7.81
CA ALA A 30 -16.93 9.99 -8.71
C ALA A 30 -16.00 9.79 -9.91
N ASP A 31 -15.35 10.85 -10.40
CA ASP A 31 -14.36 10.76 -11.47
C ASP A 31 -13.08 10.05 -10.98
N VAL A 32 -12.61 10.38 -9.76
CA VAL A 32 -11.51 9.64 -9.10
C VAL A 32 -11.84 8.16 -8.95
N VAL A 33 -13.07 7.83 -8.53
CA VAL A 33 -13.53 6.43 -8.38
C VAL A 33 -13.47 5.68 -9.71
N ARG A 34 -13.77 6.33 -10.84
CA ARG A 34 -13.73 5.70 -12.17
C ARG A 34 -12.32 5.58 -12.73
N GLN A 35 -11.46 6.54 -12.45
CA GLN A 35 -10.20 6.73 -13.18
C GLN A 35 -8.95 6.38 -12.35
N GLY A 36 -9.04 6.34 -11.02
CA GLY A 36 -7.91 6.08 -10.12
C GLY A 36 -6.74 7.03 -10.38
N ALA A 37 -5.51 6.51 -10.48
CA ALA A 37 -4.32 7.30 -10.77
C ALA A 37 -4.37 8.01 -12.14
N ARG A 38 -5.20 7.55 -13.09
CA ARG A 38 -5.39 8.24 -14.38
C ARG A 38 -6.03 9.62 -14.21
N TRP A 39 -6.84 9.80 -13.17
CA TRP A 39 -7.35 11.12 -12.81
C TRP A 39 -6.19 12.05 -12.41
N ALA A 40 -5.27 11.56 -11.56
CA ALA A 40 -4.11 12.33 -11.13
C ALA A 40 -3.19 12.69 -12.31
N LEU A 41 -2.99 11.79 -13.27
CA LEU A 41 -2.30 12.09 -14.53
C LEU A 41 -3.00 13.22 -15.30
N ALA A 42 -4.32 13.16 -15.47
CA ALA A 42 -5.08 14.19 -16.18
C ALA A 42 -5.04 15.56 -15.48
N GLN A 43 -4.83 15.59 -14.17
CA GLN A 43 -4.66 16.82 -13.38
C GLN A 43 -3.20 17.31 -13.31
N GLY A 44 -2.23 16.58 -13.90
CA GLY A 44 -0.81 16.96 -13.88
C GLY A 44 -0.01 16.51 -12.66
N TYR A 45 -0.56 15.60 -11.84
CA TYR A 45 0.09 15.07 -10.63
C TYR A 45 0.79 13.72 -10.84
N ALA A 46 0.84 13.22 -12.06
CA ALA A 46 1.49 11.96 -12.40
C ALA A 46 2.18 12.03 -13.76
N THR A 47 3.10 11.10 -14.00
CA THR A 47 3.68 10.82 -15.31
C THR A 47 3.08 9.53 -15.89
N LYS A 48 3.30 9.26 -17.19
CA LYS A 48 2.91 7.97 -17.79
C LYS A 48 3.64 6.79 -17.15
N THR A 49 4.94 6.97 -16.85
CA THR A 49 5.77 5.97 -16.18
C THR A 49 5.26 5.63 -14.78
N ASP A 50 4.69 6.60 -14.04
CA ASP A 50 4.08 6.31 -12.73
C ASP A 50 2.92 5.30 -12.87
N LEU A 51 2.06 5.50 -13.87
CA LEU A 51 0.96 4.57 -14.13
C LEU A 51 1.48 3.21 -14.59
N GLU A 52 2.43 3.16 -15.52
CA GLU A 52 3.04 1.90 -15.98
C GLU A 52 3.65 1.07 -14.83
N ARG A 53 4.17 1.75 -13.81
CA ARG A 53 4.75 1.16 -12.61
C ARG A 53 3.77 1.12 -11.44
N THR A 54 2.47 1.13 -11.70
CA THR A 54 1.42 0.93 -10.69
C THR A 54 0.65 -0.34 -11.03
N GLU A 55 0.36 -1.17 -10.03
CA GLU A 55 -0.53 -2.32 -10.19
C GLU A 55 -1.86 -1.90 -10.87
N GLU A 56 -2.28 -2.62 -11.92
CA GLU A 56 -3.44 -2.29 -12.78
C GLU A 56 -3.35 -0.93 -13.49
N GLY A 57 -2.15 -0.38 -13.68
CA GLY A 57 -2.02 0.97 -14.23
C GLY A 57 -2.61 2.05 -13.32
N GLY A 58 -2.79 1.73 -12.02
CA GLY A 58 -3.46 2.55 -11.02
C GLY A 58 -4.97 2.73 -11.22
N CYS A 59 -5.61 1.87 -12.04
CA CYS A 59 -7.04 1.96 -12.30
C CYS A 59 -7.64 0.59 -12.64
N ILE A 60 -8.53 0.09 -11.77
CA ILE A 60 -9.30 -1.11 -12.00
C ILE A 60 -10.60 -0.78 -12.73
N ALA A 61 -10.81 -1.41 -13.88
CA ALA A 61 -11.99 -1.20 -14.70
C ALA A 61 -13.28 -1.78 -14.07
N GLY A 62 -14.40 -1.13 -14.36
CA GLY A 62 -15.72 -1.52 -13.85
C GLY A 62 -16.01 -1.07 -12.43
N ALA A 63 -15.34 -0.01 -11.95
CA ALA A 63 -15.77 0.71 -10.76
C ALA A 63 -17.06 1.48 -11.05
N ASP A 64 -18.04 1.41 -10.14
CA ASP A 64 -19.33 2.08 -10.28
C ASP A 64 -19.59 3.03 -9.08
N PRO A 65 -19.49 4.35 -9.29
CA PRO A 65 -19.78 5.35 -8.26
C PRO A 65 -21.17 5.31 -7.64
N THR A 66 -22.15 4.68 -8.30
CA THR A 66 -23.53 4.55 -7.81
C THR A 66 -23.68 3.42 -6.77
N LYS A 67 -22.70 2.51 -6.69
CA LYS A 67 -22.66 1.40 -5.73
C LYS A 67 -21.97 1.76 -4.43
N ILE A 68 -21.67 3.05 -4.23
CA ILE A 68 -20.94 3.57 -3.08
C ILE A 68 -21.84 4.60 -2.39
N SER A 69 -21.99 4.47 -1.08
CA SER A 69 -22.88 5.32 -0.27
C SER A 69 -22.40 6.77 -0.24
N ASP A 70 -23.34 7.71 -0.07
CA ASP A 70 -23.01 9.13 0.10
C ASP A 70 -22.16 9.36 1.35
N ARG A 71 -22.39 8.59 2.42
CA ARG A 71 -21.54 8.60 3.63
C ARG A 71 -20.08 8.28 3.32
N ALA A 72 -19.79 7.37 2.40
CA ALA A 72 -18.41 7.11 2.00
C ALA A 72 -17.81 8.36 1.34
N TYR A 73 -18.53 9.00 0.42
CA TYR A 73 -18.08 10.23 -0.23
C TYR A 73 -17.91 11.40 0.73
N GLU A 74 -18.82 11.60 1.68
CA GLU A 74 -18.70 12.59 2.76
C GLU A 74 -17.39 12.40 3.53
N ARG A 75 -17.06 11.16 3.88
CA ARG A 75 -15.79 10.83 4.56
C ARG A 75 -14.56 11.03 3.67
N ALA A 76 -14.71 11.16 2.36
CA ALA A 76 -13.61 11.29 1.41
C ALA A 76 -13.30 12.74 1.01
N GLN A 77 -14.23 13.67 1.26
CA GLN A 77 -14.20 15.05 0.72
C GLN A 77 -12.86 15.76 0.91
N ASP A 78 -12.23 15.58 2.06
CA ASP A 78 -10.96 16.21 2.41
C ASP A 78 -9.81 15.21 2.58
N GLN A 79 -10.02 13.91 2.34
CA GLN A 79 -9.03 12.88 2.68
C GLN A 79 -8.11 12.47 1.52
N LEU A 80 -8.37 12.94 0.31
CA LEU A 80 -7.54 12.62 -0.85
C LEU A 80 -6.19 13.36 -0.78
N GLY A 81 -5.10 12.65 -1.08
CA GLY A 81 -3.73 13.14 -0.91
C GLY A 81 -3.29 13.20 0.55
N THR A 82 -3.83 12.34 1.42
CA THR A 82 -3.46 12.28 2.84
C THR A 82 -2.97 10.90 3.24
N LEU A 83 -2.08 10.85 4.23
CA LEU A 83 -1.50 9.60 4.73
C LEU A 83 -2.49 8.85 5.63
N GLY A 84 -3.06 9.57 6.60
CA GLY A 84 -3.86 9.01 7.68
C GLY A 84 -3.08 8.60 8.91
N SER A 85 -3.58 7.57 9.60
CA SER A 85 -3.09 7.07 10.88
C SER A 85 -2.96 5.54 10.89
N GLY A 86 -2.56 4.97 12.03
CA GLY A 86 -2.30 3.54 12.18
C GLY A 86 -0.91 3.19 11.66
N ASN A 87 -0.79 2.10 10.92
CA ASN A 87 0.48 1.68 10.32
C ASN A 87 0.82 2.45 9.03
N HIS A 88 0.15 3.56 8.74
CA HIS A 88 0.45 4.37 7.57
C HIS A 88 1.63 5.31 7.84
N PHE A 89 2.56 5.38 6.90
CA PHE A 89 3.77 6.20 6.98
C PHE A 89 4.25 6.67 5.60
N ILE A 90 5.06 7.72 5.63
CA ILE A 90 6.06 7.99 4.59
C ILE A 90 7.42 7.78 5.25
N GLU A 91 8.28 7.00 4.62
CA GLU A 91 9.60 6.64 5.15
C GLU A 91 10.65 6.96 4.09
N VAL A 92 11.77 7.52 4.51
CA VAL A 92 12.96 7.69 3.69
C VAL A 92 13.97 6.68 4.18
N ASP A 93 14.44 5.85 3.27
CA ASP A 93 15.35 4.75 3.55
C ASP A 93 16.65 4.90 2.76
N VAL A 94 17.65 4.13 3.19
CA VAL A 94 18.87 3.86 2.43
C VAL A 94 18.83 2.41 1.96
N VAL A 95 19.19 2.16 0.70
CA VAL A 95 19.47 0.81 0.21
C VAL A 95 20.75 0.30 0.86
N ASP A 96 20.60 -0.64 1.79
CA ASP A 96 21.70 -1.15 2.61
C ASP A 96 22.40 -2.32 1.92
N GLU A 97 21.64 -3.25 1.33
CA GLU A 97 22.19 -4.45 0.71
C GLU A 97 21.40 -4.85 -0.54
N ILE A 98 22.12 -5.33 -1.56
CA ILE A 98 21.57 -5.87 -2.81
C ILE A 98 21.84 -7.38 -2.86
N PHE A 99 20.79 -8.15 -3.12
CA PHE A 99 20.83 -9.62 -3.20
C PHE A 99 20.65 -10.13 -4.65
N ASP A 100 20.11 -9.30 -5.52
CA ASP A 100 19.91 -9.59 -6.94
C ASP A 100 20.23 -8.35 -7.77
N GLU A 101 21.43 -8.30 -8.32
CA GLU A 101 21.93 -7.17 -9.11
C GLU A 101 21.09 -6.93 -10.36
N THR A 102 20.56 -7.97 -11.00
CA THR A 102 19.79 -7.82 -12.25
C THR A 102 18.43 -7.17 -11.98
N ALA A 103 17.71 -7.64 -10.95
CA ALA A 103 16.44 -7.02 -10.58
C ALA A 103 16.64 -5.61 -9.99
N ALA A 104 17.72 -5.41 -9.21
CA ALA A 104 18.05 -4.10 -8.67
C ALA A 104 18.33 -3.08 -9.78
N ASP A 105 19.17 -3.41 -10.76
CA ASP A 105 19.47 -2.55 -11.91
C ASP A 105 18.19 -2.17 -12.69
N ARG A 106 17.32 -3.14 -12.96
CA ARG A 106 16.02 -2.90 -13.62
C ARG A 106 15.11 -1.96 -12.84
N MET A 107 15.15 -2.00 -11.52
CA MET A 107 14.40 -1.10 -10.64
C MET A 107 15.12 0.24 -10.39
N GLY A 108 16.38 0.38 -10.83
CA GLY A 108 17.22 1.55 -10.57
C GLY A 108 17.71 1.63 -9.12
N LEU A 109 17.91 0.47 -8.48
CA LEU A 109 18.36 0.32 -7.09
C LEU A 109 19.86 0.06 -7.01
N PHE A 110 20.57 0.76 -6.12
CA PHE A 110 22.00 0.53 -5.84
C PHE A 110 22.35 0.82 -4.36
N PRO A 111 23.42 0.20 -3.81
CA PRO A 111 23.81 0.42 -2.41
C PRO A 111 24.06 1.89 -2.08
N GLY A 112 23.56 2.35 -0.92
CA GLY A 112 23.66 3.73 -0.47
C GLY A 112 22.63 4.70 -1.06
N GLN A 113 21.80 4.25 -2.00
CA GLN A 113 20.77 5.09 -2.61
C GLN A 113 19.68 5.47 -1.59
N ILE A 114 19.25 6.73 -1.62
CA ILE A 114 18.07 7.20 -0.88
C ILE A 114 16.81 6.83 -1.64
N VAL A 115 15.88 6.15 -0.97
CA VAL A 115 14.56 5.81 -1.50
C VAL A 115 13.46 6.31 -0.57
N ALA A 116 12.25 6.44 -1.09
CA ALA A 116 11.08 6.82 -0.30
C ALA A 116 9.96 5.78 -0.44
N GLN A 117 9.29 5.48 0.66
CA GLN A 117 8.16 4.57 0.73
C GLN A 117 6.90 5.29 1.15
N ILE A 118 5.76 4.85 0.62
CA ILE A 118 4.43 5.32 1.03
C ILE A 118 3.60 4.11 1.40
N HIS A 119 3.19 4.03 2.67
CA HIS A 119 2.21 3.03 3.10
C HIS A 119 0.91 3.73 3.47
N CYS A 120 -0.09 3.64 2.58
CA CYS A 120 -1.44 4.13 2.85
C CYS A 120 -2.48 3.40 2.00
N GLY A 121 -3.75 3.74 2.19
CA GLY A 121 -4.86 3.12 1.49
C GLY A 121 -5.99 4.08 1.17
N SER A 122 -7.19 3.53 1.01
CA SER A 122 -8.41 4.25 0.62
C SER A 122 -9.01 5.14 1.72
N ARG A 123 -8.24 5.47 2.76
CA ARG A 123 -8.66 6.32 3.89
C ARG A 123 -10.00 5.88 4.50
N GLY A 124 -10.79 6.84 5.00
CA GLY A 124 -12.14 6.58 5.53
C GLY A 124 -13.13 6.10 4.45
N PHE A 125 -12.86 6.40 3.18
CA PHE A 125 -13.72 6.03 2.05
C PHE A 125 -13.89 4.52 1.93
N GLY A 126 -12.80 3.76 1.75
CA GLY A 126 -12.89 2.31 1.61
C GLY A 126 -13.28 1.59 2.90
N HIS A 127 -12.97 2.17 4.07
CA HIS A 127 -13.50 1.66 5.34
C HIS A 127 -15.02 1.73 5.34
N GLN A 128 -15.61 2.84 4.90
CA GLN A 128 -17.07 3.00 4.85
C GLN A 128 -17.69 2.02 3.85
N VAL A 129 -17.09 1.87 2.66
CA VAL A 129 -17.53 0.85 1.67
C VAL A 129 -17.55 -0.54 2.31
N CYS A 130 -16.48 -0.94 2.99
CA CYS A 130 -16.44 -2.24 3.69
C CYS A 130 -17.55 -2.35 4.75
N THR A 131 -17.72 -1.34 5.60
CA THR A 131 -18.78 -1.31 6.63
C THR A 131 -20.17 -1.48 6.03
N ASP A 132 -20.48 -0.77 4.93
CA ASP A 132 -21.78 -0.80 4.30
C ASP A 132 -22.10 -2.18 3.71
N TYR A 133 -21.13 -2.80 3.03
CA TYR A 133 -21.32 -4.12 2.42
C TYR A 133 -21.29 -5.26 3.43
N VAL A 134 -20.51 -5.18 4.51
CA VAL A 134 -20.60 -6.13 5.64
C VAL A 134 -22.00 -6.11 6.24
N ALA A 135 -22.54 -4.92 6.51
CA ALA A 135 -23.90 -4.79 7.05
C ALA A 135 -24.97 -5.31 6.06
N ARG A 136 -24.80 -5.06 4.76
CA ARG A 136 -25.68 -5.61 3.72
C ARG A 136 -25.60 -7.13 3.68
N PHE A 137 -24.39 -7.69 3.71
CA PHE A 137 -24.18 -9.13 3.55
C PHE A 137 -24.70 -9.94 4.73
N GLN A 138 -24.83 -9.35 5.94
CA GLN A 138 -25.43 -10.02 7.09
C GLN A 138 -26.86 -10.52 6.82
N ARG A 139 -27.61 -9.86 5.93
CA ARG A 139 -28.94 -10.33 5.50
C ARG A 139 -28.86 -11.31 4.32
N VAL A 140 -27.90 -11.05 3.42
CA VAL A 140 -27.67 -11.81 2.18
C VAL A 140 -27.31 -13.27 2.47
N VAL A 141 -26.50 -13.53 3.50
CA VAL A 141 -26.13 -14.90 3.87
C VAL A 141 -27.34 -15.78 4.16
N HIS A 142 -28.38 -15.23 4.80
CA HIS A 142 -29.64 -15.95 5.04
C HIS A 142 -30.44 -16.14 3.74
N GLN A 143 -30.48 -15.13 2.86
CA GLN A 143 -31.19 -15.20 1.58
C GLN A 143 -30.63 -16.28 0.65
N TYR A 144 -29.30 -16.47 0.64
CA TYR A 144 -28.64 -17.48 -0.18
C TYR A 144 -28.36 -18.80 0.57
N GLY A 145 -28.86 -18.95 1.81
CA GLY A 145 -28.68 -20.17 2.60
C GLY A 145 -27.21 -20.51 2.89
N ILE A 146 -26.36 -19.49 3.06
CA ILE A 146 -24.94 -19.66 3.35
C ILE A 146 -24.75 -19.86 4.86
N GLU A 147 -24.28 -21.04 5.25
CA GLU A 147 -23.88 -21.31 6.62
C GLU A 147 -22.49 -20.76 6.88
N LEU A 148 -22.38 -19.86 7.86
CA LEU A 148 -21.12 -19.25 8.24
C LEU A 148 -20.51 -19.98 9.44
N PRO A 149 -19.24 -20.41 9.37
CA PRO A 149 -18.55 -20.96 10.53
C PRO A 149 -18.21 -19.88 11.58
N ASP A 150 -18.17 -18.60 11.16
CA ASP A 150 -18.02 -17.44 12.04
C ASP A 150 -18.82 -16.26 11.46
N ARG A 151 -19.46 -15.46 12.31
CA ARG A 151 -20.26 -14.29 11.90
C ARG A 151 -19.43 -13.23 11.15
N GLU A 152 -18.14 -13.13 11.43
CA GLU A 152 -17.22 -12.20 10.75
C GLU A 152 -16.83 -12.66 9.33
N LEU A 153 -17.14 -13.90 8.95
CA LEU A 153 -16.90 -14.44 7.60
C LEU A 153 -18.07 -14.18 6.63
N VAL A 154 -18.84 -13.12 6.88
CA VAL A 154 -19.99 -12.73 6.06
C VAL A 154 -19.61 -12.55 4.59
N CYS A 155 -20.41 -13.12 3.68
CA CYS A 155 -20.10 -13.15 2.26
C CYS A 155 -21.36 -13.18 1.40
N ALA A 156 -21.17 -13.06 0.08
CA ALA A 156 -22.21 -13.21 -0.93
C ALA A 156 -21.64 -13.98 -2.12
N PRO A 157 -22.44 -14.75 -2.88
CA PRO A 157 -21.98 -15.35 -4.12
C PRO A 157 -21.51 -14.26 -5.07
N LEU A 158 -20.35 -14.43 -5.71
CA LEU A 158 -19.82 -13.40 -6.59
C LEU A 158 -20.76 -13.08 -7.77
N SER A 159 -21.52 -14.08 -8.24
CA SER A 159 -22.53 -13.93 -9.29
C SER A 159 -23.82 -13.22 -8.84
N SER A 160 -23.98 -12.97 -7.55
CA SER A 160 -25.18 -12.32 -7.02
C SER A 160 -25.16 -10.81 -7.29
N PRO A 161 -26.33 -10.14 -7.35
CA PRO A 161 -26.39 -8.69 -7.45
C PRO A 161 -25.59 -7.98 -6.34
N GLU A 162 -25.64 -8.48 -5.11
CA GLU A 162 -24.93 -7.91 -3.97
C GLU A 162 -23.41 -8.14 -4.07
N GLY A 163 -22.98 -9.30 -4.56
CA GLY A 163 -21.57 -9.59 -4.84
C GLY A 163 -20.99 -8.71 -5.95
N GLN A 164 -21.73 -8.50 -7.04
CA GLN A 164 -21.33 -7.61 -8.14
C GLN A 164 -21.32 -6.14 -7.73
N ASP A 165 -22.32 -5.69 -6.97
CA ASP A 165 -22.36 -4.35 -6.39
C ASP A 165 -21.12 -4.09 -5.52
N TYR A 166 -20.79 -5.03 -4.62
CA TYR A 166 -19.60 -4.92 -3.77
C TYR A 166 -18.33 -4.89 -4.60
N LEU A 167 -18.21 -5.76 -5.60
CA LEU A 167 -17.01 -5.80 -6.46
C LEU A 167 -16.81 -4.45 -7.17
N ALA A 168 -17.87 -3.84 -7.70
CA ALA A 168 -17.80 -2.53 -8.33
C ALA A 168 -17.43 -1.41 -7.33
N ALA A 169 -17.97 -1.45 -6.11
CA ALA A 169 -17.65 -0.50 -5.05
C ALA A 169 -16.21 -0.66 -4.54
N MET A 170 -15.74 -1.89 -4.36
CA MET A 170 -14.38 -2.23 -3.93
C MET A 170 -13.35 -1.76 -4.97
N LYS A 171 -13.63 -1.96 -6.27
CA LYS A 171 -12.81 -1.39 -7.36
C LYS A 171 -12.73 0.13 -7.27
N GLY A 172 -13.85 0.78 -6.97
CA GLY A 172 -13.89 2.22 -6.72
C GLY A 172 -13.04 2.67 -5.53
N ALA A 173 -13.07 1.93 -4.42
CA ALA A 173 -12.22 2.17 -3.26
C ALA A 173 -10.73 1.95 -3.56
N ALA A 174 -10.40 0.93 -4.37
CA ALA A 174 -9.04 0.70 -4.84
C ALA A 174 -8.53 1.85 -5.73
N ASN A 175 -9.35 2.32 -6.67
CA ASN A 175 -9.06 3.48 -7.52
C ASN A 175 -8.81 4.74 -6.69
N PHE A 176 -9.64 4.99 -5.67
CA PHE A 176 -9.40 6.08 -4.73
C PHE A 176 -8.04 5.94 -4.01
N ALA A 177 -7.66 4.72 -3.59
CA ALA A 177 -6.38 4.47 -2.95
C ALA A 177 -5.18 4.70 -3.90
N PHE A 178 -5.28 4.29 -5.17
CA PHE A 178 -4.26 4.57 -6.19
C PHE A 178 -4.11 6.07 -6.42
N ALA A 179 -5.21 6.81 -6.58
CA ALA A 179 -5.17 8.26 -6.70
C ALA A 179 -4.55 8.92 -5.46
N ASN A 180 -4.89 8.44 -4.26
CA ASN A 180 -4.35 8.96 -3.00
C ASN A 180 -2.82 8.80 -2.93
N ARG A 181 -2.30 7.61 -3.27
CA ARG A 181 -0.85 7.36 -3.31
C ARG A 181 -0.17 8.19 -4.38
N GLN A 182 -0.75 8.29 -5.57
CA GLN A 182 -0.18 9.12 -6.65
C GLN A 182 -0.07 10.60 -6.27
N LEU A 183 -1.07 11.15 -5.57
CA LEU A 183 -1.01 12.53 -5.08
C LEU A 183 0.04 12.68 -3.97
N LEU A 184 0.17 11.71 -3.06
CA LEU A 184 1.26 11.72 -2.08
C LEU A 184 2.63 11.61 -2.77
N THR A 185 2.78 10.82 -3.83
CA THR A 185 4.01 10.78 -4.64
C THR A 185 4.36 12.16 -5.22
N HIS A 186 3.36 12.91 -5.71
CA HIS A 186 3.55 14.30 -6.15
C HIS A 186 4.02 15.22 -5.01
N LEU A 187 3.40 15.13 -3.82
CA LEU A 187 3.79 15.92 -2.64
C LEU A 187 5.18 15.55 -2.11
N ILE A 188 5.57 14.28 -2.23
CA ILE A 188 6.92 13.80 -1.88
C ILE A 188 7.94 14.40 -2.84
N ARG A 189 7.69 14.38 -4.15
CA ARG A 189 8.56 15.05 -5.14
C ARG A 189 8.77 16.53 -4.80
N ARG A 190 7.68 17.25 -4.49
CA ARG A 190 7.74 18.65 -4.03
C ARG A 190 8.60 18.80 -2.76
N SER A 191 8.48 17.88 -1.81
CA SER A 191 9.25 17.90 -0.57
C SER A 191 10.74 17.65 -0.77
N PHE A 192 11.10 16.78 -1.71
CA PHE A 192 12.49 16.54 -2.11
C PHE A 192 13.07 17.79 -2.80
N GLU A 193 12.32 18.40 -3.72
CA GLU A 193 12.69 19.65 -4.36
C GLU A 193 12.89 20.77 -3.32
N ASP A 194 11.89 21.04 -2.47
CA ASP A 194 11.95 22.08 -1.43
C ASP A 194 13.17 21.91 -0.50
N ALA A 195 13.53 20.66 -0.18
CA ALA A 195 14.62 20.37 0.75
C ALA A 195 16.01 20.36 0.10
N LEU A 196 16.12 19.95 -1.17
CA LEU A 196 17.39 19.58 -1.81
C LEU A 196 17.76 20.41 -3.05
N ALA A 197 16.81 21.13 -3.65
CA ALA A 197 17.11 21.98 -4.81
C ALA A 197 18.21 23.02 -4.48
N GLY A 198 19.19 23.13 -5.37
CA GLY A 198 20.39 23.97 -5.18
C GLY A 198 21.42 23.41 -4.19
N LYS A 199 21.19 22.23 -3.60
CA LYS A 199 22.14 21.53 -2.71
C LYS A 199 22.72 20.26 -3.33
N VAL A 200 22.00 19.65 -4.27
CA VAL A 200 22.40 18.45 -5.01
C VAL A 200 22.08 18.61 -6.50
N ASP A 201 22.78 17.86 -7.34
CA ASP A 201 22.61 17.93 -8.80
C ASP A 201 21.28 17.28 -9.26
N ASP A 202 20.87 16.20 -8.59
CA ASP A 202 19.62 15.51 -8.88
C ASP A 202 18.88 15.15 -7.58
N PHE A 203 17.66 15.68 -7.44
CA PHE A 203 16.73 15.39 -6.35
C PHE A 203 15.46 14.66 -6.84
N SER A 204 15.49 14.19 -8.09
CA SER A 204 14.33 13.58 -8.74
C SER A 204 13.92 12.28 -8.04
N VAL A 205 12.60 12.12 -7.86
CA VAL A 205 12.03 10.91 -7.27
C VAL A 205 11.20 10.17 -8.32
N TYR A 206 11.63 8.97 -8.64
CA TYR A 206 10.97 8.09 -9.61
C TYR A 206 10.28 6.92 -8.90
N GLN A 207 9.07 6.57 -9.37
CA GLN A 207 8.35 5.44 -8.80
C GLN A 207 9.00 4.12 -9.26
N ILE A 208 9.30 3.23 -8.32
CA ILE A 208 9.74 1.85 -8.61
C ILE A 208 8.50 0.99 -8.88
N TYR A 209 7.60 0.89 -7.90
CA TYR A 209 6.34 0.19 -8.06
C TYR A 209 5.29 0.67 -7.05
N ASP A 210 4.02 0.47 -7.34
CA ASP A 210 2.90 0.64 -6.40
C ASP A 210 2.06 -0.65 -6.41
N ILE A 211 1.85 -1.21 -5.21
CA ILE A 211 1.15 -2.48 -5.02
C ILE A 211 0.18 -2.44 -3.85
N ALA A 212 -0.96 -3.12 -4.00
CA ALA A 212 -1.94 -3.28 -2.95
C ALA A 212 -1.73 -4.56 -2.13
N HIS A 213 -2.20 -4.54 -0.88
CA HIS A 213 -2.17 -5.70 0.01
C HIS A 213 -3.51 -6.01 0.70
N ASN A 214 -4.56 -5.24 0.37
CA ASN A 214 -5.94 -5.45 0.82
C ASN A 214 -6.88 -5.26 -0.38
N MET A 215 -7.13 -6.32 -1.12
CA MET A 215 -7.95 -6.29 -2.34
C MET A 215 -8.38 -7.70 -2.75
N ALA A 216 -9.55 -7.79 -3.40
CA ALA A 216 -9.94 -8.97 -4.15
C ALA A 216 -9.76 -8.74 -5.66
N LYS A 217 -9.22 -9.73 -6.39
CA LYS A 217 -9.00 -9.64 -7.84
C LYS A 217 -9.51 -10.86 -8.57
N ILE A 218 -10.08 -10.63 -9.75
CA ILE A 218 -10.43 -11.71 -10.66
C ILE A 218 -9.21 -12.03 -11.50
N GLU A 219 -8.64 -13.21 -11.30
CA GLU A 219 -7.38 -13.64 -11.91
C GLU A 219 -7.54 -15.04 -12.52
N GLU A 220 -6.70 -15.34 -13.50
CA GLU A 220 -6.59 -16.68 -14.08
C GLU A 220 -5.37 -17.38 -13.49
N HIS A 221 -5.58 -18.59 -12.97
CA HIS A 221 -4.54 -19.41 -12.36
C HIS A 221 -4.68 -20.86 -12.81
N GLU A 222 -3.65 -21.67 -12.59
CA GLU A 222 -3.69 -23.10 -12.80
C GLU A 222 -3.98 -23.82 -11.48
N VAL A 223 -4.97 -24.72 -11.48
CA VAL A 223 -5.31 -25.58 -10.34
C VAL A 223 -5.47 -26.99 -10.88
N ASP A 224 -4.70 -27.94 -10.35
CA ASP A 224 -4.66 -29.34 -10.78
C ASP A 224 -4.52 -29.51 -12.32
N GLY A 225 -3.62 -28.71 -12.92
CA GLY A 225 -3.34 -28.72 -14.36
C GLY A 225 -4.42 -28.06 -15.23
N ARG A 226 -5.40 -27.37 -14.63
CA ARG A 226 -6.48 -26.69 -15.35
C ARG A 226 -6.46 -25.19 -15.12
N ARG A 227 -6.58 -24.41 -16.20
CA ARG A 227 -6.79 -22.97 -16.10
C ARG A 227 -8.18 -22.67 -15.53
N VAL A 228 -8.22 -21.96 -14.41
CA VAL A 228 -9.44 -21.56 -13.72
C VAL A 228 -9.43 -20.05 -13.48
N ARG A 229 -10.62 -19.45 -13.51
CA ARG A 229 -10.83 -18.04 -13.18
C ARG A 229 -11.34 -17.95 -11.75
N VAL A 230 -10.59 -17.27 -10.88
CA VAL A 230 -10.86 -17.21 -9.44
C VAL A 230 -10.89 -15.77 -8.94
N CYS A 231 -11.59 -15.55 -7.83
CA CYS A 231 -11.55 -14.29 -7.09
C CYS A 231 -10.55 -14.41 -5.94
N VAL A 232 -9.32 -13.99 -6.16
CA VAL A 232 -8.24 -14.06 -5.18
C VAL A 232 -8.42 -12.93 -4.17
N HIS A 233 -8.73 -13.30 -2.93
CA HIS A 233 -8.87 -12.36 -1.81
C HIS A 233 -7.52 -12.23 -1.09
N ARG A 234 -6.91 -11.04 -1.15
CA ARG A 234 -5.67 -10.74 -0.42
C ARG A 234 -5.97 -9.77 0.71
N LYS A 235 -5.71 -10.18 1.94
CA LYS A 235 -5.81 -9.33 3.15
C LYS A 235 -4.52 -9.47 3.95
N GLY A 236 -3.70 -8.43 3.95
CA GLY A 236 -2.33 -8.50 4.48
C GLY A 236 -1.43 -9.42 3.64
N ALA A 237 -1.67 -9.50 2.34
CA ALA A 237 -0.87 -10.26 1.38
C ALA A 237 -0.77 -9.46 0.08
N THR A 238 0.37 -9.53 -0.62
CA THR A 238 0.60 -8.81 -1.88
C THR A 238 0.53 -9.76 -3.07
N ARG A 239 0.27 -9.23 -4.27
CA ARG A 239 0.46 -9.97 -5.51
C ARG A 239 1.95 -10.12 -5.81
N ALA A 240 2.38 -11.27 -6.28
CA ALA A 240 3.75 -11.63 -6.57
C ALA A 240 3.82 -12.43 -7.86
N PHE A 241 3.39 -11.85 -8.98
CA PHE A 241 3.40 -12.56 -10.25
C PHE A 241 4.84 -12.79 -10.74
N GLY A 242 5.09 -13.99 -11.25
CA GLY A 242 6.41 -14.40 -11.72
C GLY A 242 6.83 -13.75 -13.05
N PRO A 243 8.09 -13.99 -13.46
CA PRO A 243 8.59 -13.62 -14.79
C PRO A 243 7.68 -14.08 -15.93
N GLY A 244 7.68 -13.33 -17.03
CA GLY A 244 6.88 -13.60 -18.23
C GLY A 244 5.40 -13.22 -18.12
N SER A 245 4.90 -12.85 -16.94
CA SER A 245 3.48 -12.54 -16.76
C SER A 245 3.03 -11.34 -17.62
N PRO A 246 1.94 -11.47 -18.39
CA PRO A 246 1.51 -10.46 -19.36
C PRO A 246 0.92 -9.20 -18.70
N VAL A 247 0.56 -9.25 -17.42
CA VAL A 247 0.05 -8.08 -16.69
C VAL A 247 1.18 -7.19 -16.14
N LEU A 248 2.44 -7.64 -16.26
CA LEU A 248 3.60 -6.86 -15.84
C LEU A 248 4.03 -5.90 -16.95
N PRO A 249 4.47 -4.68 -16.59
CA PRO A 249 5.07 -3.77 -17.55
C PRO A 249 6.36 -4.37 -18.12
N ASP A 250 6.71 -3.99 -19.35
CA ASP A 250 7.84 -4.59 -20.08
C ASP A 250 9.15 -4.53 -19.28
N ILE A 251 9.40 -3.44 -18.54
CA ILE A 251 10.61 -3.24 -17.72
C ILE A 251 10.79 -4.26 -16.58
N TYR A 252 9.70 -4.90 -16.13
CA TYR A 252 9.73 -5.88 -15.03
C TYR A 252 9.33 -7.29 -15.47
N ARG A 253 8.96 -7.48 -16.75
CA ARG A 253 8.42 -8.77 -17.20
C ARG A 253 9.47 -9.88 -17.09
N ASP A 254 10.74 -9.60 -17.35
CA ASP A 254 11.84 -10.56 -17.28
C ASP A 254 12.22 -10.94 -15.84
N ILE A 255 12.11 -10.00 -14.90
CA ILE A 255 12.50 -10.23 -13.49
C ILE A 255 11.34 -10.68 -12.57
N GLY A 256 10.09 -10.50 -13.02
CA GLY A 256 8.90 -10.72 -12.20
C GLY A 256 8.41 -9.45 -11.49
N GLN A 257 7.26 -9.53 -10.84
CA GLN A 257 6.61 -8.37 -10.25
C GLN A 257 7.41 -7.82 -9.06
N PRO A 258 7.75 -6.52 -8.99
CA PRO A 258 8.29 -5.93 -7.77
C PRO A 258 7.30 -6.11 -6.60
N VAL A 259 7.79 -6.59 -5.47
CA VAL A 259 7.04 -6.77 -4.23
C VAL A 259 7.69 -5.91 -3.16
N LEU A 260 6.90 -5.03 -2.56
CA LEU A 260 7.34 -4.10 -1.53
C LEU A 260 6.85 -4.58 -0.17
N VAL A 261 7.77 -4.87 0.75
CA VAL A 261 7.47 -5.41 2.08
C VAL A 261 7.95 -4.43 3.15
N PRO A 262 7.09 -3.50 3.59
CA PRO A 262 7.39 -2.63 4.70
C PRO A 262 7.63 -3.40 6.01
N GLY A 263 8.67 -3.00 6.73
CA GLY A 263 8.91 -3.42 8.11
C GLY A 263 8.16 -2.56 9.11
N SER A 264 8.90 -1.80 9.90
CA SER A 264 8.42 -0.87 10.93
C SER A 264 9.40 0.30 11.03
N MET A 265 9.01 1.40 11.68
CA MET A 265 9.76 2.66 11.76
C MET A 265 11.18 2.61 12.38
N GLY A 266 11.68 1.42 12.72
CA GLY A 266 13.02 1.18 13.25
C GLY A 266 13.59 -0.18 12.86
N THR A 267 13.04 -0.81 11.83
CA THR A 267 13.53 -2.10 11.29
C THR A 267 13.64 -1.99 9.78
N ALA A 268 14.38 -2.90 9.15
CA ALA A 268 14.49 -2.92 7.70
C ALA A 268 13.13 -3.08 6.99
N SER A 269 13.07 -2.61 5.75
CA SER A 269 12.04 -2.94 4.77
C SER A 269 12.71 -3.69 3.62
N TRP A 270 11.92 -4.39 2.79
CA TRP A 270 12.45 -5.24 1.73
C TRP A 270 11.80 -5.01 0.38
N VAL A 271 12.63 -5.09 -0.66
CA VAL A 271 12.21 -5.19 -2.06
C VAL A 271 12.48 -6.61 -2.52
N LEU A 272 11.45 -7.25 -3.07
CA LEU A 272 11.51 -8.61 -3.61
C LEU A 272 10.98 -8.60 -5.05
N VAL A 273 11.07 -9.75 -5.72
CA VAL A 273 10.31 -10.04 -6.95
C VAL A 273 9.44 -11.28 -6.80
N GLY A 274 8.31 -11.28 -7.49
CA GLY A 274 7.46 -12.45 -7.68
C GLY A 274 8.17 -13.54 -8.49
N THR A 275 7.70 -14.77 -8.36
CA THR A 275 8.38 -15.96 -8.89
C THR A 275 7.39 -16.90 -9.57
N GLU A 276 7.87 -17.91 -10.30
CA GLU A 276 7.00 -18.99 -10.75
C GLU A 276 6.42 -19.79 -9.56
N GLY A 277 7.19 -19.91 -8.47
CA GLY A 277 6.75 -20.60 -7.27
C GLY A 277 5.53 -19.95 -6.61
N SER A 278 5.41 -18.61 -6.60
CA SER A 278 4.18 -17.96 -6.13
C SER A 278 2.99 -18.25 -7.04
N MET A 279 3.19 -18.31 -8.37
CA MET A 279 2.12 -18.67 -9.30
C MET A 279 1.58 -20.08 -9.01
N ALA A 280 2.48 -21.03 -8.77
CA ALA A 280 2.12 -22.43 -8.53
C ALA A 280 1.52 -22.70 -7.14
N GLN A 281 1.99 -22.00 -6.10
CA GLN A 281 1.71 -22.36 -4.70
C GLN A 281 0.71 -21.43 -4.00
N SER A 282 0.57 -20.19 -4.45
CA SER A 282 -0.11 -19.14 -3.68
C SER A 282 -0.97 -18.21 -4.52
N PHE A 283 -1.42 -18.66 -5.70
CA PHE A 283 -2.17 -17.81 -6.64
C PHE A 283 -1.43 -16.50 -6.94
N GLY A 284 -0.12 -16.59 -7.16
CA GLY A 284 0.75 -15.44 -7.39
C GLY A 284 0.74 -14.46 -6.23
N SER A 285 0.90 -14.94 -4.99
CA SER A 285 0.83 -14.09 -3.78
C SER A 285 2.00 -14.29 -2.83
N THR A 286 2.32 -13.26 -2.04
CA THR A 286 3.31 -13.34 -0.95
C THR A 286 2.92 -12.42 0.22
N CYS A 287 3.81 -12.27 1.20
CA CYS A 287 3.61 -11.43 2.38
C CYS A 287 3.51 -9.93 2.03
N HIS A 288 2.98 -9.13 2.95
CA HIS A 288 2.92 -7.66 2.82
C HIS A 288 3.82 -6.91 3.81
N GLY A 289 4.30 -7.59 4.85
CA GLY A 289 5.00 -6.98 5.98
C GLY A 289 5.15 -7.98 7.13
N ALA A 290 5.74 -7.54 8.23
CA ALA A 290 6.01 -8.40 9.37
C ALA A 290 4.73 -8.90 10.08
N GLY A 291 3.67 -8.10 10.07
CA GLY A 291 2.44 -8.37 10.82
C GLY A 291 2.60 -8.14 12.33
N ARG A 292 1.49 -7.81 13.00
CA ARG A 292 1.50 -7.46 14.42
C ARG A 292 1.50 -8.70 15.31
N THR A 293 2.27 -8.66 16.39
CA THR A 293 2.23 -9.61 17.51
C THR A 293 1.48 -9.04 18.72
N MET A 294 1.27 -7.72 18.73
CA MET A 294 0.68 -6.99 19.85
C MET A 294 -0.49 -6.10 19.40
N SER A 295 -1.57 -6.08 20.19
CA SER A 295 -2.67 -5.13 19.96
C SER A 295 -2.21 -3.68 20.17
N ARG A 296 -2.86 -2.73 19.51
CA ARG A 296 -2.54 -1.29 19.68
C ARG A 296 -2.74 -0.81 21.12
N SER A 297 -3.77 -1.33 21.80
CA SER A 297 -4.05 -0.99 23.19
C SER A 297 -2.96 -1.50 24.13
N ARG A 298 -2.41 -2.69 23.89
CA ARG A 298 -1.30 -3.24 24.66
C ARG A 298 0.01 -2.50 24.38
N ALA A 299 0.31 -2.20 23.12
CA ALA A 299 1.50 -1.42 22.74
C ALA A 299 1.54 -0.05 23.43
N LYS A 300 0.41 0.66 23.48
CA LYS A 300 0.31 1.95 24.19
C LYS A 300 0.53 1.87 25.69
N LYS A 301 0.27 0.73 26.31
CA LYS A 301 0.50 0.52 27.75
C LYS A 301 1.97 0.19 28.04
N GLU A 302 2.62 -0.53 27.14
CA GLU A 302 3.99 -1.02 27.31
C GLU A 302 5.06 -0.06 26.77
N VAL A 303 4.72 0.82 25.82
CA VAL A 303 5.67 1.71 25.16
C VAL A 303 5.34 3.17 25.41
N ARG A 304 6.34 3.93 25.85
CA ARG A 304 6.25 5.39 25.97
C ARG A 304 6.79 6.05 24.70
N GLY A 305 5.92 6.78 23.99
CA GLY A 305 6.27 7.39 22.70
C GLY A 305 7.49 8.32 22.74
N ASN A 306 7.68 9.09 23.81
CA ASN A 306 8.87 9.96 23.95
C ASN A 306 10.17 9.17 24.07
N GLU A 307 10.14 8.04 24.79
CA GLU A 307 11.31 7.18 24.95
C GLU A 307 11.62 6.48 23.62
N LEU A 308 10.60 5.92 22.96
CA LEU A 308 10.74 5.33 21.62
C LEU A 308 11.29 6.32 20.60
N ARG A 309 10.83 7.58 20.61
CA ARG A 309 11.35 8.60 19.72
C ARG A 309 12.85 8.83 19.95
N ARG A 310 13.28 8.95 21.21
CA ARG A 310 14.69 9.13 21.57
C ARG A 310 15.53 7.91 21.18
N GLU A 311 15.00 6.70 21.35
CA GLU A 311 15.67 5.45 20.93
C GLU A 311 15.91 5.43 19.42
N LEU A 312 14.91 5.80 18.62
CA LEU A 312 15.02 5.85 17.16
C LEU A 312 15.96 6.98 16.70
N GLU A 313 15.85 8.17 17.29
CA GLU A 313 16.74 9.29 16.97
C GLU A 313 18.20 8.99 17.35
N ALA A 314 18.45 8.23 18.42
CA ALA A 314 19.78 7.75 18.80
C ALA A 314 20.35 6.71 17.81
N GLN A 315 19.49 6.04 17.03
CA GLN A 315 19.87 5.15 15.93
C GLN A 315 20.06 5.91 14.60
N GLY A 316 19.91 7.24 14.59
CA GLY A 316 20.03 8.07 13.40
C GLY A 316 18.73 8.21 12.59
N ILE A 317 17.59 7.78 13.13
CA ILE A 317 16.30 7.85 12.43
C ILE A 317 15.59 9.15 12.79
N HIS A 318 15.36 10.00 11.79
CA HIS A 318 14.69 11.29 11.95
C HIS A 318 13.17 11.12 11.99
N VAL A 319 12.58 11.13 13.19
CA VAL A 319 11.14 10.86 13.37
C VAL A 319 10.31 12.15 13.38
N ARG A 320 9.21 12.14 12.62
CA ARG A 320 8.10 13.12 12.67
C ARG A 320 6.80 12.36 12.86
N ALA A 321 6.11 12.62 13.97
CA ALA A 321 4.88 11.92 14.31
C ALA A 321 3.76 12.90 14.61
N GLY A 322 2.55 12.63 14.10
CA GLY A 322 1.35 13.40 14.41
C GLY A 322 0.93 13.30 15.88
N SER A 323 1.29 12.20 16.56
CA SER A 323 1.14 12.04 18.01
C SER A 323 2.13 11.04 18.61
N LEU A 324 2.51 11.26 19.87
CA LEU A 324 3.33 10.33 20.64
C LEU A 324 2.60 9.00 20.91
N SER A 325 1.27 9.05 21.02
CA SER A 325 0.45 7.85 21.22
C SER A 325 0.45 6.97 19.97
N GLY A 326 0.28 7.55 18.78
CA GLY A 326 0.39 6.82 17.51
C GLY A 326 1.80 6.30 17.24
N LEU A 327 2.84 6.99 17.75
CA LEU A 327 4.20 6.45 17.74
C LEU A 327 4.32 5.17 18.58
N ALA A 328 3.79 5.18 19.81
CA ALA A 328 3.81 4.02 20.69
C ALA A 328 2.99 2.83 20.16
N GLU A 329 1.85 3.08 19.51
CA GLU A 329 0.99 2.03 18.91
C GLU A 329 1.71 1.15 17.89
N GLU A 330 2.68 1.75 17.20
CA GLU A 330 3.35 1.18 16.03
C GLU A 330 4.82 0.82 16.32
N ALA A 331 5.22 0.81 17.59
CA ALA A 331 6.58 0.47 18.02
C ALA A 331 7.10 -0.82 17.36
N PRO A 332 8.38 -0.91 16.96
CA PRO A 332 8.94 -2.11 16.33
C PRO A 332 8.65 -3.41 17.10
N ARG A 333 8.70 -3.38 18.44
CA ARG A 333 8.39 -4.53 19.30
C ARG A 333 6.94 -5.04 19.22
N ALA A 334 6.02 -4.29 18.61
CA ALA A 334 4.64 -4.71 18.37
C ALA A 334 4.48 -5.57 17.11
N TYR A 335 5.56 -5.73 16.34
CA TYR A 335 5.62 -6.45 15.08
C TYR A 335 6.46 -7.73 15.20
N LYS A 336 6.29 -8.65 14.24
CA LYS A 336 7.25 -9.75 14.06
C LYS A 336 8.56 -9.20 13.52
N ASP A 337 9.59 -10.04 13.55
CA ASP A 337 10.82 -9.79 12.81
C ASP A 337 10.56 -9.95 11.30
N VAL A 338 10.71 -8.85 10.56
CA VAL A 338 10.49 -8.81 9.11
C VAL A 338 11.52 -9.66 8.35
N ASP A 339 12.78 -9.69 8.80
CA ASP A 339 13.86 -10.44 8.13
C ASP A 339 13.53 -11.93 8.15
N ARG A 340 13.04 -12.43 9.30
CA ARG A 340 12.55 -13.81 9.42
C ARG A 340 11.36 -14.11 8.52
N VAL A 341 10.43 -13.16 8.33
CA VAL A 341 9.31 -13.34 7.39
C VAL A 341 9.83 -13.44 5.96
N ILE A 342 10.83 -12.63 5.60
CA ILE A 342 11.44 -12.65 4.28
C ILE A 342 12.19 -13.96 4.01
N GLU A 343 12.98 -14.46 4.97
CA GLU A 343 13.67 -15.74 4.81
C GLU A 343 12.69 -16.90 4.56
N ILE A 344 11.51 -16.88 5.18
CA ILE A 344 10.48 -17.91 4.97
C ILE A 344 9.91 -17.85 3.54
N VAL A 345 9.49 -16.67 3.08
CA VAL A 345 8.89 -16.55 1.73
C VAL A 345 9.93 -16.76 0.62
N HIS A 346 11.18 -16.41 0.89
CA HIS A 346 12.30 -16.68 0.00
C HIS A 346 12.63 -18.17 -0.06
N GLY A 347 12.78 -18.83 1.09
CA GLY A 347 13.04 -20.27 1.17
C GLY A 347 11.91 -21.13 0.60
N ALA A 348 10.65 -20.66 0.70
CA ALA A 348 9.50 -21.30 0.05
C ALA A 348 9.45 -21.07 -1.48
N GLY A 349 10.32 -20.22 -2.02
CA GLY A 349 10.39 -19.90 -3.45
C GLY A 349 9.18 -19.15 -3.98
N ILE A 350 8.42 -18.44 -3.12
CA ILE A 350 7.26 -17.64 -3.53
C ILE A 350 7.58 -16.14 -3.69
N ALA A 351 8.77 -15.72 -3.29
CA ALA A 351 9.35 -14.42 -3.62
C ALA A 351 10.88 -14.52 -3.60
N ARG A 352 11.58 -13.64 -4.30
CA ARG A 352 13.05 -13.61 -4.29
C ARG A 352 13.57 -12.26 -3.80
N LYS A 353 14.53 -12.27 -2.88
CA LYS A 353 15.17 -11.07 -2.32
C LYS A 353 15.83 -10.26 -3.43
N VAL A 354 15.61 -8.95 -3.43
CA VAL A 354 16.29 -8.01 -4.34
C VAL A 354 17.13 -7.02 -3.56
N ALA A 355 16.50 -6.29 -2.63
CA ALA A 355 17.20 -5.29 -1.82
C ALA A 355 16.64 -5.25 -0.40
N ARG A 356 17.53 -4.96 0.55
CA ARG A 356 17.19 -4.57 1.91
C ARG A 356 17.41 -3.08 2.06
N ILE A 357 16.45 -2.39 2.65
CA ILE A 357 16.47 -0.94 2.87
C ILE A 357 16.24 -0.66 4.35
N VAL A 358 16.88 0.39 4.87
CA VAL A 358 16.82 0.73 6.29
C VAL A 358 16.40 2.19 6.50
N PRO A 359 15.52 2.47 7.48
CA PRO A 359 14.97 3.80 7.67
C PRO A 359 16.00 4.80 8.16
N VAL A 360 15.95 6.00 7.59
CA VAL A 360 16.70 7.18 8.05
C VAL A 360 15.79 8.36 8.38
N ALA A 361 14.56 8.39 7.88
CA ALA A 361 13.55 9.33 8.35
C ALA A 361 12.14 8.74 8.24
N VAL A 362 11.27 9.02 9.21
CA VAL A 362 9.90 8.49 9.24
C VAL A 362 8.91 9.61 9.54
N VAL A 363 7.93 9.78 8.66
CA VAL A 363 6.76 10.65 8.85
C VAL A 363 5.53 9.79 9.07
N LYS A 364 4.93 9.89 10.25
CA LYS A 364 3.79 9.08 10.67
C LYS A 364 2.60 9.92 11.14
N GLY A 365 1.40 9.40 10.88
CA GLY A 365 0.11 9.93 11.32
C GLY A 365 -0.11 10.05 12.81
#